data_AF-A0A5M3XWR6-F1
#
_entry.id   AF-A0A5M3XWR6-F1
#
_cell.length_a   1.000
_cell.length_b   1.000
_cell.length_c   1.000
_cell.angle_alpha   90.00
_cell.angle_beta   90.00
_cell.angle_gamma   90.00
#
_symmetry.space_group_name_H-M   'P 1'
#
loop_
_entity.id
_entity.type
_entity.pdbx_description
1 polymer ?
#
loop_
_entity_poly.entity_id
_entity_poly.type
_entity_poly.pdbx_seq_one_letter_code
_entity_poly.pdbx_strand_id
1 'polypeptide(L)'
;MERMRARRSCLAVPGSNPRFLEKAQSLPVDEVFLDLEDSVAPIAKEGARRTVVTALKEGDWGGKTVVVRVNDLSTPWTYRDVIEVVEAAGDRLHCVMLPKVEEAAQVRWLDLLLSQIERTVGLPVGGIGIEAQIESARGLVAVDEIAGSSARLETLVFGPADFMASIGMRTLVVGEQPPGYAEGDAYHYILMRILMAARARDLQAIDGPYLQIKDIEGFRRAAGRAAALGFDGKWVLHPGQVEAANEVFSPSQADYDHAELILDAYEYYTTVEGRGAVMLGDEMIDEASRKMALVISAKGRAAGLTRTTSFQRP
;
A
#
# COMPACT_ATOMS: atom_id res chain seq x y z
N MET A 1 4.91 4.53 -17.78
CA MET A 1 4.20 3.96 -16.63
C MET A 1 3.24 5.02 -16.14
N GLU A 2 1.95 4.70 -16.11
CA GLU A 2 0.97 5.43 -15.29
C GLU A 2 1.56 5.66 -13.89
N ARG A 3 1.32 6.83 -13.30
CA ARG A 3 1.99 7.27 -12.09
C ARG A 3 1.64 6.30 -10.95
N MET A 4 2.58 5.40 -10.61
CA MET A 4 2.46 4.53 -9.44
C MET A 4 2.28 5.42 -8.20
N ARG A 5 1.23 5.18 -7.42
CA ARG A 5 0.94 5.96 -6.22
C ARG A 5 1.97 5.63 -5.14
N ALA A 6 2.50 6.65 -4.49
CA ALA A 6 3.36 6.48 -3.33
C ALA A 6 2.53 5.90 -2.18
N ARG A 7 3.09 4.92 -1.46
CA ARG A 7 2.43 4.21 -0.36
C ARG A 7 3.40 3.83 0.77
N ARG A 8 4.52 4.55 0.93
CA ARG A 8 5.57 4.23 1.92
C ARG A 8 4.98 4.19 3.34
N SER A 9 4.12 5.17 3.63
CA SER A 9 3.35 5.30 4.87
C SER A 9 1.86 5.33 4.57
N CYS A 10 1.13 4.32 5.05
CA CYS A 10 -0.32 4.20 4.90
C CYS A 10 -1.00 4.44 6.26
N LEU A 11 -1.50 5.64 6.53
CA LEU A 11 -2.02 6.02 7.83
C LEU A 11 -3.47 5.54 8.01
N ALA A 12 -3.69 4.73 9.05
CA ALA A 12 -5.01 4.34 9.51
C ALA A 12 -5.67 5.48 10.31
N VAL A 13 -6.86 5.93 9.90
CA VAL A 13 -7.59 6.99 10.60
C VAL A 13 -9.02 6.54 10.91
N PRO A 14 -9.40 6.38 12.20
CA PRO A 14 -10.77 6.04 12.56
C PRO A 14 -11.78 7.05 12.02
N GLY A 15 -12.71 6.60 11.17
CA GLY A 15 -13.75 7.44 10.58
C GLY A 15 -14.73 8.01 11.60
N SER A 16 -14.75 7.47 12.81
CA SER A 16 -15.56 7.94 13.94
C SER A 16 -14.94 9.15 14.67
N ASN A 17 -13.72 9.59 14.32
CA ASN A 17 -13.00 10.63 15.05
C ASN A 17 -12.63 11.84 14.17
N PRO A 18 -13.47 12.89 14.12
CA PRO A 18 -13.24 14.09 13.31
C PRO A 18 -11.88 14.76 13.57
N ARG A 19 -11.44 14.80 14.83
CA ARG A 19 -10.15 15.41 15.21
C ARG A 19 -8.97 14.66 14.59
N PHE A 20 -9.07 13.34 14.47
CA PHE A 20 -8.00 12.54 13.85
C PHE A 20 -8.02 12.70 12.32
N LEU A 21 -9.21 12.77 11.72
CA LEU A 21 -9.38 13.06 10.29
C LEU A 21 -8.79 14.43 9.91
N GLU A 22 -9.06 15.46 10.71
CA GLU A 22 -8.48 16.80 10.53
C GLU A 22 -6.95 16.77 10.69
N LYS A 23 -6.44 16.09 11.71
CA LYS A 23 -4.98 16.01 11.93
C LYS A 23 -4.27 15.31 10.77
N ALA A 24 -4.87 14.25 10.23
CA ALA A 24 -4.28 13.42 9.16
C ALA A 24 -3.97 14.21 7.87
N GLN A 25 -4.79 15.22 7.55
CA GLN A 25 -4.58 16.11 6.38
C GLN A 25 -3.20 16.78 6.41
N SER A 26 -2.72 17.15 7.60
CA SER A 26 -1.44 17.84 7.80
C SER A 26 -0.21 16.93 7.88
N LEU A 27 -0.39 15.60 8.02
CA LEU A 27 0.73 14.69 8.25
C LEU A 27 1.47 14.36 6.95
N PRO A 28 2.79 14.17 6.95
CA PRO A 28 3.56 13.87 5.74
C PRO A 28 3.47 12.38 5.37
N VAL A 29 2.25 11.85 5.27
CA VAL A 29 1.97 10.48 4.84
C VAL A 29 1.67 10.43 3.36
N ASP A 30 2.05 9.33 2.71
CA ASP A 30 1.76 9.12 1.29
C ASP A 30 0.30 8.71 1.07
N GLU A 31 -0.22 7.85 1.94
CA GLU A 31 -1.60 7.37 1.91
C GLU A 31 -2.29 7.60 3.27
N VAL A 32 -3.58 7.92 3.21
CA VAL A 32 -4.50 7.87 4.33
C VAL A 32 -5.64 6.94 3.97
N PHE A 33 -6.03 6.06 4.89
CA PHE A 33 -7.28 5.34 4.77
C PHE A 33 -8.21 5.68 5.93
N LEU A 34 -9.43 6.07 5.57
CA LEU A 34 -10.47 6.44 6.51
C LEU A 34 -11.25 5.17 6.87
N ASP A 35 -11.11 4.74 8.12
CA ASP A 35 -11.54 3.42 8.55
C ASP A 35 -12.98 3.41 9.04
N LEU A 36 -13.82 2.58 8.42
CA LEU A 36 -15.19 2.29 8.86
C LEU A 36 -15.30 0.94 9.57
N GLU A 37 -14.19 0.21 9.70
CA GLU A 37 -14.16 -1.17 10.12
C GLU A 37 -13.64 -1.33 11.56
N ASP A 38 -12.54 -2.04 11.85
CA ASP A 38 -12.16 -2.46 13.21
C ASP A 38 -12.05 -1.31 14.22
N SER A 39 -11.62 -0.12 13.80
CA SER A 39 -11.48 1.02 14.72
C SER A 39 -12.80 1.72 15.05
N VAL A 40 -13.92 1.25 14.49
CA VAL A 40 -15.25 1.83 14.66
C VAL A 40 -16.21 0.82 15.30
N ALA A 41 -16.71 1.16 16.49
CA ALA A 41 -17.70 0.34 17.18
C ALA A 41 -18.99 0.16 16.35
N PRO A 42 -19.68 -1.00 16.42
CA PRO A 42 -20.88 -1.29 15.63
C PRO A 42 -21.96 -0.19 15.67
N ILE A 43 -22.23 0.38 16.86
CA ILE A 43 -23.23 1.44 17.03
C ILE A 43 -22.81 2.78 16.38
N ALA A 44 -21.52 2.96 16.13
CA ALA A 44 -20.97 4.17 15.55
C ALA A 44 -20.79 4.09 14.02
N LYS A 45 -20.98 2.92 13.38
CA LYS A 45 -20.70 2.69 11.95
C LYS A 45 -21.39 3.70 11.03
N GLU A 46 -22.70 3.90 11.22
CA GLU A 46 -23.47 4.83 10.40
C GLU A 46 -23.03 6.29 10.60
N GLY A 47 -22.75 6.67 11.85
CA GLY A 47 -22.21 7.99 12.17
C GLY A 47 -20.83 8.20 11.56
N ALA A 48 -19.93 7.22 11.67
CA ALA A 48 -18.60 7.25 11.09
C ALA A 48 -18.65 7.38 9.56
N ARG A 49 -19.59 6.69 8.89
CA ARG A 49 -19.76 6.83 7.44
C ARG A 49 -20.09 8.26 7.03
N ARG A 50 -21.03 8.91 7.73
CA ARG A 50 -21.36 10.32 7.51
C ARG A 50 -20.15 11.22 7.74
N THR A 51 -19.41 10.99 8.82
CA THR A 51 -18.19 11.74 9.13
C THR A 51 -17.12 11.59 8.04
N VAL A 52 -16.92 10.36 7.54
CA VAL A 52 -15.99 10.09 6.44
C VAL A 52 -16.41 10.83 5.17
N VAL A 53 -17.69 10.80 4.80
CA VAL A 53 -18.20 11.58 3.65
C VAL A 53 -17.92 13.08 3.83
N THR A 54 -18.19 13.64 5.01
CA THR A 54 -17.87 15.04 5.30
C THR A 54 -16.38 15.32 5.16
N ALA A 55 -15.52 14.48 5.75
CA ALA A 55 -14.07 14.65 5.69
C ALA A 55 -13.50 14.53 4.27
N LEU A 56 -14.05 13.67 3.42
CA LEU A 56 -13.67 13.57 2.00
C LEU A 56 -14.04 14.84 1.22
N LYS A 57 -15.21 15.41 1.48
CA LYS A 57 -15.71 16.58 0.75
C LYS A 57 -15.08 17.89 1.20
N GLU A 58 -14.81 18.03 2.50
CA GLU A 58 -14.38 19.29 3.12
C GLU A 58 -12.89 19.32 3.44
N GLY A 59 -12.23 18.16 3.52
CA GLY A 59 -10.81 18.07 3.85
C GLY A 59 -9.88 18.38 2.68
N ASP A 60 -8.72 18.96 2.99
CA ASP A 60 -7.61 19.09 2.05
C ASP A 60 -6.65 17.91 2.22
N TRP A 61 -6.75 16.95 1.31
CA TRP A 61 -5.91 15.77 1.30
C TRP A 61 -4.64 15.95 0.45
N GLY A 62 -4.44 17.13 -0.15
CA GLY A 62 -3.26 17.45 -0.95
C GLY A 62 -2.95 16.41 -2.03
N GLY A 63 -1.68 16.01 -2.13
CA GLY A 63 -1.22 14.97 -3.07
C GLY A 63 -1.28 13.54 -2.54
N LYS A 64 -2.02 13.27 -1.46
CA LYS A 64 -2.09 11.94 -0.84
C LYS A 64 -2.95 10.98 -1.64
N THR A 65 -2.62 9.70 -1.53
CA THR A 65 -3.58 8.64 -1.84
C THR A 65 -4.64 8.61 -0.73
N VAL A 66 -5.90 8.69 -1.11
CA VAL A 66 -7.05 8.73 -0.18
C VAL A 66 -7.87 7.47 -0.39
N VAL A 67 -8.03 6.70 0.67
CA VAL A 67 -8.68 5.39 0.66
C VAL A 67 -9.77 5.36 1.74
N VAL A 68 -10.79 4.54 1.55
CA VAL A 68 -11.77 4.22 2.60
C VAL A 68 -11.76 2.72 2.81
N ARG A 69 -11.48 2.29 4.05
CA ARG A 69 -11.63 0.88 4.45
C ARG A 69 -13.08 0.67 4.86
N VAL A 70 -13.81 -0.06 4.02
CA VAL A 70 -15.22 -0.39 4.27
C VAL A 70 -15.32 -1.55 5.26
N ASN A 71 -16.52 -1.84 5.75
CA ASN A 71 -16.72 -3.01 6.60
C ASN A 71 -16.54 -4.34 5.83
N ASP A 72 -16.28 -5.42 6.56
CA ASP A 72 -16.24 -6.78 6.00
C ASP A 72 -17.55 -7.13 5.28
N LEU A 73 -17.42 -7.69 4.06
CA LEU A 73 -18.51 -8.07 3.18
C LEU A 73 -19.57 -8.97 3.85
N SER A 74 -19.19 -9.73 4.89
CA SER A 74 -20.13 -10.56 5.66
C SER A 74 -21.08 -9.77 6.57
N THR A 75 -20.82 -8.47 6.77
CA THR A 75 -21.53 -7.61 7.72
C THR A 75 -22.65 -6.80 7.05
N PRO A 76 -23.64 -6.28 7.81
CA PRO A 76 -24.75 -5.52 7.23
C PRO A 76 -24.36 -4.11 6.75
N TRP A 77 -23.12 -3.65 6.94
CA TRP A 77 -22.72 -2.26 6.69
C TRP A 77 -22.10 -2.05 5.30
N THR A 78 -21.38 -3.04 4.77
CA THR A 78 -20.44 -2.86 3.64
C THR A 78 -21.07 -2.29 2.39
N TYR A 79 -22.24 -2.80 1.98
CA TYR A 79 -22.90 -2.31 0.76
C TYR A 79 -23.25 -0.82 0.88
N ARG A 80 -23.65 -0.35 2.07
CA ARG A 80 -23.94 1.07 2.31
C ARG A 80 -22.67 1.89 2.41
N ASP A 81 -21.60 1.34 2.98
CA ASP A 81 -20.32 2.02 3.02
C ASP A 81 -19.86 2.34 1.59
N VAL A 82 -19.90 1.36 0.69
CA VAL A 82 -19.52 1.56 -0.72
C VAL A 82 -20.46 2.54 -1.41
N ILE A 83 -21.78 2.31 -1.35
CA ILE A 83 -22.76 3.15 -2.06
C ILE A 83 -22.73 4.59 -1.56
N GLU A 84 -22.93 4.81 -0.26
CA GLU A 84 -23.11 6.16 0.29
C GLU A 84 -21.81 6.99 0.22
N VAL A 85 -20.63 6.35 0.37
CA VAL A 85 -19.34 7.07 0.23
C VAL A 85 -19.06 7.42 -1.21
N VAL A 86 -19.18 6.46 -2.13
CA VAL A 86 -18.79 6.67 -3.54
C VAL A 86 -19.78 7.59 -4.26
N GLU A 87 -21.08 7.47 -3.99
CA GLU A 87 -22.07 8.40 -4.56
C GLU A 87 -21.86 9.84 -4.09
N ALA A 88 -21.46 10.03 -2.83
CA ALA A 88 -21.34 11.37 -2.24
C ALA A 88 -19.97 12.03 -2.46
N ALA A 89 -18.90 11.25 -2.59
CA ALA A 89 -17.52 11.74 -2.57
C ALA A 89 -16.54 10.88 -3.40
N GLY A 90 -17.03 10.09 -4.36
CA GLY A 90 -16.18 9.20 -5.18
C GLY A 90 -15.13 9.93 -6.03
N ASP A 91 -15.36 11.20 -6.38
CA ASP A 91 -14.38 12.07 -7.06
C ASP A 91 -13.18 12.47 -6.18
N ARG A 92 -13.28 12.23 -4.87
CA ARG A 92 -12.24 12.48 -3.86
C ARG A 92 -11.53 11.21 -3.39
N LEU A 93 -11.93 10.05 -3.91
CA LEU A 93 -11.45 8.75 -3.49
C LEU A 93 -10.53 8.15 -4.55
N HIS A 94 -9.39 7.60 -4.12
CA HIS A 94 -8.48 6.87 -5.00
C HIS A 94 -8.78 5.38 -4.98
N CYS A 95 -8.99 4.80 -3.80
CA CYS A 95 -9.32 3.37 -3.66
C CYS A 95 -10.40 3.12 -2.61
N VAL A 96 -11.11 2.00 -2.77
CA VAL A 96 -11.83 1.35 -1.67
C VAL A 96 -11.02 0.15 -1.19
N MET A 97 -10.76 0.08 0.11
CA MET A 97 -10.11 -1.06 0.73
C MET A 97 -11.14 -2.05 1.27
N LEU A 98 -11.08 -3.29 0.80
CA LEU A 98 -11.92 -4.39 1.23
C LEU A 98 -11.14 -5.23 2.27
N PRO A 99 -11.60 -5.29 3.53
CA PRO A 99 -10.97 -6.11 4.56
C PRO A 99 -11.35 -7.60 4.39
N LYS A 100 -10.65 -8.49 5.09
CA LYS A 100 -10.99 -9.90 5.27
C LYS A 100 -11.27 -10.64 3.94
N VAL A 101 -10.46 -10.39 2.92
CA VAL A 101 -10.64 -11.01 1.61
C VAL A 101 -10.13 -12.45 1.66
N GLU A 102 -11.05 -13.39 1.40
CA GLU A 102 -10.82 -14.83 1.41
C GLU A 102 -10.97 -15.48 0.03
N GLU A 103 -11.62 -14.82 -0.92
CA GLU A 103 -11.82 -15.33 -2.28
C GLU A 103 -11.99 -14.21 -3.32
N ALA A 104 -11.65 -14.54 -4.57
CA ALA A 104 -11.71 -13.63 -5.71
C ALA A 104 -13.13 -13.07 -5.99
N ALA A 105 -14.18 -13.77 -5.55
CA ALA A 105 -15.56 -13.31 -5.74
C ALA A 105 -15.87 -12.02 -4.96
N GLN A 106 -15.25 -11.82 -3.80
CA GLN A 106 -15.44 -10.62 -2.98
C GLN A 106 -14.90 -9.37 -3.68
N VAL A 107 -13.73 -9.47 -4.31
CA VAL A 107 -13.15 -8.37 -5.10
C VAL A 107 -13.97 -8.10 -6.36
N ARG A 108 -14.40 -9.15 -7.08
CA ARG A 108 -15.28 -8.99 -8.26
C ARG A 108 -16.62 -8.34 -7.91
N TRP A 109 -17.17 -8.63 -6.74
CA TRP A 109 -18.37 -7.96 -6.25
C TRP A 109 -18.14 -6.46 -6.11
N LEU A 110 -17.02 -6.05 -5.49
CA LEU A 110 -16.70 -4.64 -5.30
C LEU A 110 -16.45 -3.93 -6.63
N ASP A 111 -15.75 -4.57 -7.56
CA ASP A 111 -15.52 -4.04 -8.91
C ASP A 111 -16.84 -3.75 -9.65
N LEU A 112 -17.76 -4.72 -9.66
CA LEU A 112 -19.06 -4.56 -10.31
C LEU A 112 -19.89 -3.46 -9.65
N LEU A 113 -19.90 -3.39 -8.32
CA LEU A 113 -20.64 -2.36 -7.59
C LEU A 113 -20.06 -0.97 -7.86
N LEU A 114 -18.74 -0.80 -7.78
CA LEU A 114 -18.06 0.47 -8.13
C LEU A 114 -18.37 0.88 -9.56
N SER A 115 -18.29 -0.05 -10.51
CA SER A 115 -18.61 0.21 -11.93
C SER A 115 -20.05 0.70 -12.14
N GLN A 116 -21.01 0.19 -11.36
CA GLN A 116 -22.40 0.64 -11.43
C GLN A 116 -22.60 2.03 -10.81
N ILE A 117 -21.96 2.28 -9.67
CA ILE A 117 -22.04 3.58 -8.99
C ILE A 117 -21.37 4.66 -9.85
N GLU A 118 -20.14 4.42 -10.33
CA GLU A 118 -19.41 5.36 -11.19
C GLU A 118 -20.24 5.78 -12.42
N ARG A 119 -20.93 4.84 -13.08
CA ARG A 119 -21.86 5.16 -14.17
C ARG A 119 -23.04 6.02 -13.72
N THR A 120 -23.60 5.70 -12.55
CA THR A 120 -24.77 6.41 -11.99
C THR A 120 -24.44 7.86 -11.66
N VAL A 121 -23.26 8.12 -11.08
CA VAL A 121 -22.84 9.47 -10.67
C VAL A 121 -21.95 10.18 -11.69
N GLY A 122 -21.69 9.57 -12.85
CA GLY A 122 -20.92 10.18 -13.94
C GLY A 122 -19.41 10.25 -13.70
N LEU A 123 -18.86 9.37 -12.87
CA LEU A 123 -17.41 9.21 -12.70
C LEU A 123 -16.81 8.33 -13.81
N PRO A 124 -15.51 8.47 -14.12
CA PRO A 124 -14.83 7.55 -15.04
C PRO A 124 -14.94 6.10 -14.54
N VAL A 125 -15.50 5.23 -15.38
CA VAL A 125 -15.63 3.81 -15.03
C VAL A 125 -14.25 3.18 -14.98
N GLY A 126 -13.92 2.56 -13.85
CA GLY A 126 -12.58 2.02 -13.58
C GLY A 126 -11.68 2.99 -12.83
N GLY A 127 -12.16 4.20 -12.49
CA GLY A 127 -11.35 5.25 -11.89
C GLY A 127 -10.99 5.01 -10.42
N ILE A 128 -11.89 4.37 -9.66
CA ILE A 128 -11.65 4.03 -8.25
C ILE A 128 -11.00 2.64 -8.17
N GLY A 129 -9.79 2.59 -7.60
CA GLY A 129 -9.04 1.37 -7.36
C GLY A 129 -9.56 0.52 -6.20
N ILE A 130 -9.02 -0.68 -6.05
CA ILE A 130 -9.32 -1.60 -4.95
C ILE A 130 -8.04 -1.98 -4.23
N GLU A 131 -8.12 -2.03 -2.90
CA GLU A 131 -7.09 -2.59 -2.04
C GLU A 131 -7.67 -3.81 -1.32
N ALA A 132 -7.02 -4.97 -1.44
CA ALA A 132 -7.51 -6.20 -0.80
C ALA A 132 -6.66 -6.54 0.42
N GLN A 133 -7.29 -6.61 1.60
CA GLN A 133 -6.63 -7.02 2.83
C GLN A 133 -6.62 -8.55 2.94
N ILE A 134 -5.42 -9.12 3.02
CA ILE A 134 -5.16 -10.54 3.23
C ILE A 134 -4.84 -10.76 4.70
N GLU A 135 -5.81 -11.28 5.43
CA GLU A 135 -5.73 -11.39 6.89
C GLU A 135 -6.33 -12.67 7.46
N SER A 136 -6.48 -13.70 6.63
CA SER A 136 -6.84 -15.05 7.07
C SER A 136 -6.01 -16.10 6.36
N ALA A 137 -5.94 -17.31 6.94
CA ALA A 137 -5.31 -18.46 6.31
C ALA A 137 -5.93 -18.75 4.94
N ARG A 138 -7.26 -18.66 4.83
CA ARG A 138 -8.00 -18.89 3.58
C ARG A 138 -7.64 -17.83 2.53
N GLY A 139 -7.61 -16.55 2.91
CA GLY A 139 -7.19 -15.48 2.02
C GLY A 139 -5.77 -15.67 1.49
N LEU A 140 -4.83 -16.08 2.35
CA LEU A 140 -3.45 -16.35 1.91
C LEU A 140 -3.34 -17.56 0.99
N VAL A 141 -4.15 -18.61 1.21
CA VAL A 141 -4.18 -19.77 0.30
C VAL A 141 -4.72 -19.36 -1.07
N ALA A 142 -5.76 -18.52 -1.12
CA ALA A 142 -6.42 -18.06 -2.35
C ALA A 142 -5.78 -16.81 -2.99
N VAL A 143 -4.63 -16.33 -2.48
CA VAL A 143 -4.12 -14.99 -2.80
C VAL A 143 -3.78 -14.79 -4.29
N ASP A 144 -3.40 -15.84 -5.03
CA ASP A 144 -3.15 -15.72 -6.48
C ASP A 144 -4.43 -15.45 -7.28
N GLU A 145 -5.53 -16.09 -6.88
CA GLU A 145 -6.84 -15.88 -7.49
C GLU A 145 -7.38 -14.50 -7.14
N ILE A 146 -7.19 -14.06 -5.89
CA ILE A 146 -7.54 -12.72 -5.42
C ILE A 146 -6.77 -11.66 -6.20
N ALA A 147 -5.44 -11.82 -6.32
CA ALA A 147 -4.59 -10.89 -7.05
C ALA A 147 -4.99 -10.74 -8.53
N GLY A 148 -5.47 -11.82 -9.16
CA GLY A 148 -5.89 -11.82 -10.56
C GLY A 148 -7.36 -11.48 -10.81
N SER A 149 -8.10 -11.01 -9.79
CA SER A 149 -9.56 -10.98 -9.82
C SER A 149 -10.20 -9.73 -10.41
N SER A 150 -9.47 -8.62 -10.51
CA SER A 150 -9.95 -7.35 -11.07
C SER A 150 -8.79 -6.48 -11.57
N ALA A 151 -9.03 -5.72 -12.65
CA ALA A 151 -8.09 -4.71 -13.14
C ALA A 151 -8.04 -3.45 -12.26
N ARG A 152 -9.00 -3.27 -11.33
CA ARG A 152 -8.99 -2.18 -10.35
C ARG A 152 -8.06 -2.43 -9.18
N LEU A 153 -7.66 -3.69 -8.96
CA LEU A 153 -6.84 -4.04 -7.81
C LEU A 153 -5.50 -3.34 -7.95
N GLU A 154 -5.10 -2.59 -6.91
CA GLU A 154 -3.83 -1.86 -6.89
C GLU A 154 -2.87 -2.45 -5.86
N THR A 155 -3.41 -2.94 -4.74
CA THR A 155 -2.61 -3.39 -3.60
C THR A 155 -3.15 -4.68 -3.00
N LEU A 156 -2.21 -5.50 -2.52
CA LEU A 156 -2.47 -6.51 -1.49
C LEU A 156 -1.88 -6.02 -0.18
N VAL A 157 -2.71 -6.02 0.87
CA VAL A 157 -2.35 -5.52 2.19
C VAL A 157 -2.33 -6.66 3.19
N PHE A 158 -1.24 -6.87 3.91
CA PHE A 158 -1.21 -7.87 4.97
C PHE A 158 -1.93 -7.35 6.23
N GLY A 159 -2.90 -8.10 6.76
CA GLY A 159 -3.53 -7.82 8.06
C GLY A 159 -3.04 -8.77 9.16
N PRO A 160 -1.94 -8.45 9.87
CA PRO A 160 -1.32 -9.35 10.84
C PRO A 160 -2.21 -9.72 12.02
N ALA A 161 -3.01 -8.80 12.57
CA ALA A 161 -3.79 -9.06 13.79
C ALA A 161 -4.80 -10.22 13.59
N ASP A 162 -5.66 -10.08 12.58
CA ASP A 162 -6.64 -11.12 12.24
C ASP A 162 -5.96 -12.37 11.67
N PHE A 163 -4.86 -12.21 10.92
CA PHE A 163 -4.13 -13.36 10.38
C PHE A 163 -3.59 -14.25 11.49
N MET A 164 -2.96 -13.63 12.50
CA MET A 164 -2.42 -14.32 13.65
C MET A 164 -3.52 -15.09 14.41
N ALA A 165 -4.71 -14.50 14.55
CA ALA A 165 -5.87 -15.19 15.12
C ALA A 165 -6.31 -16.36 14.24
N SER A 166 -6.37 -16.17 12.92
CA SER A 166 -6.80 -17.17 11.94
C SER A 166 -5.93 -18.44 11.95
N ILE A 167 -4.61 -18.30 12.10
CA ILE A 167 -3.69 -19.45 12.13
C ILE A 167 -3.35 -19.95 13.54
N GLY A 168 -3.92 -19.33 14.59
CA GLY A 168 -3.63 -19.69 15.98
C GLY A 168 -2.19 -19.36 16.41
N MET A 169 -1.61 -18.28 15.90
CA MET A 169 -0.27 -17.84 16.31
C MET A 169 -0.25 -17.47 17.80
N ARG A 170 0.69 -18.05 18.55
CA ARG A 170 0.76 -17.95 20.02
C ARG A 170 1.38 -16.63 20.51
N THR A 171 0.73 -15.50 20.25
CA THR A 171 1.15 -14.18 20.73
C THR A 171 -0.04 -13.22 20.81
N LEU A 172 0.08 -12.18 21.64
CA LEU A 172 -0.87 -11.08 21.75
C LEU A 172 -0.27 -9.74 21.28
N VAL A 173 0.96 -9.77 20.77
CA VAL A 173 1.67 -8.60 20.26
C VAL A 173 1.75 -8.71 18.75
N VAL A 174 1.10 -7.78 18.06
CA VAL A 174 1.00 -7.75 16.60
C VAL A 174 2.21 -7.07 15.99
N GLY A 175 2.85 -7.76 15.03
CA GLY A 175 4.03 -7.29 14.30
C GLY A 175 5.39 -7.67 14.92
N GLU A 176 5.38 -8.33 16.09
CA GLU A 176 6.56 -8.90 16.72
C GLU A 176 6.68 -10.41 16.47
N GLN A 177 7.90 -10.93 16.59
CA GLN A 177 8.14 -12.37 16.54
C GLN A 177 7.46 -13.08 17.73
N PRO A 178 6.77 -14.21 17.50
CA PRO A 178 6.07 -14.91 18.56
C PRO A 178 7.05 -15.53 19.58
N PRO A 179 6.76 -15.49 20.89
CA PRO A 179 7.60 -16.11 21.90
C PRO A 179 7.84 -17.60 21.66
N GLY A 180 9.10 -18.04 21.81
CA GLY A 180 9.51 -19.44 21.60
C GLY A 180 9.89 -19.79 20.16
N TYR A 181 9.70 -18.88 19.21
CA TYR A 181 10.23 -19.00 17.84
C TYR A 181 11.56 -18.25 17.74
N ALA A 182 12.63 -18.88 18.23
CA ALA A 182 13.94 -18.22 18.42
C ALA A 182 14.75 -18.07 17.12
N GLU A 183 14.49 -18.91 16.12
CA GLU A 183 15.26 -19.01 14.89
C GLU A 183 14.34 -18.72 13.70
N GLY A 184 14.75 -17.80 12.83
CA GLY A 184 14.00 -17.41 11.64
C GLY A 184 13.02 -16.26 11.85
N ASP A 185 12.13 -16.07 10.87
CA ASP A 185 11.10 -15.04 10.87
C ASP A 185 9.73 -15.69 10.62
N ALA A 186 8.87 -15.66 11.64
CA ALA A 186 7.54 -16.25 11.60
C ALA A 186 6.63 -15.65 10.52
N TYR A 187 6.94 -14.45 10.02
CA TYR A 187 6.19 -13.78 8.97
C TYR A 187 6.79 -14.01 7.58
N HIS A 188 7.97 -14.61 7.45
CA HIS A 188 8.68 -14.68 6.17
C HIS A 188 7.85 -15.34 5.06
N TYR A 189 7.29 -16.52 5.32
CA TYR A 189 6.43 -17.21 4.36
C TYR A 189 5.20 -16.38 3.99
N ILE A 190 4.54 -15.76 4.98
CA ILE A 190 3.32 -14.97 4.79
C ILE A 190 3.61 -13.77 3.89
N LEU A 191 4.63 -13.00 4.24
CA LEU A 191 5.05 -11.81 3.49
C LEU A 191 5.49 -12.18 2.07
N MET A 192 6.34 -13.20 1.91
CA MET A 192 6.78 -13.64 0.58
C MET A 192 5.63 -14.17 -0.28
N ARG A 193 4.68 -14.90 0.31
CA ARG A 193 3.52 -15.43 -0.41
C ARG A 193 2.61 -14.32 -0.94
N ILE A 194 2.38 -13.27 -0.14
CA ILE A 194 1.63 -12.08 -0.56
C ILE A 194 2.41 -11.31 -1.64
N LEU A 195 3.71 -11.12 -1.43
CA LEU A 195 4.57 -10.40 -2.38
C LEU A 195 4.58 -11.07 -3.76
N MET A 196 4.76 -12.39 -3.82
CA MET A 196 4.77 -13.12 -5.10
C MET A 196 3.45 -12.97 -5.84
N ALA A 197 2.32 -13.07 -5.14
CA ALA A 197 1.00 -12.89 -5.75
C ALA A 197 0.80 -11.46 -6.26
N ALA A 198 1.21 -10.45 -5.48
CA ALA A 198 1.15 -9.06 -5.87
C ALA A 198 1.99 -8.79 -7.13
N ARG A 199 3.27 -9.17 -7.12
CA ARG A 199 4.20 -8.93 -8.22
C ARG A 199 3.85 -9.70 -9.49
N ALA A 200 3.27 -10.90 -9.38
CA ALA A 200 2.79 -11.65 -10.54
C ALA A 200 1.65 -10.94 -11.30
N ARG A 201 1.06 -9.89 -10.70
CA ARG A 201 -0.07 -9.11 -11.23
C ARG A 201 0.23 -7.60 -11.27
N ASP A 202 1.52 -7.22 -11.15
CA ASP A 202 1.97 -5.82 -11.13
C ASP A 202 1.33 -4.96 -10.02
N LEU A 203 0.90 -5.59 -8.92
CA LEU A 203 0.31 -4.94 -7.75
C LEU A 203 1.37 -4.51 -6.75
N GLN A 204 1.06 -3.49 -5.95
CA GLN A 204 1.85 -3.13 -4.78
C GLN A 204 1.58 -4.09 -3.60
N ALA A 205 2.58 -4.29 -2.75
CA ALA A 205 2.46 -5.10 -1.53
C ALA A 205 2.70 -4.22 -0.30
N ILE A 206 1.71 -4.14 0.59
CA ILE A 206 1.76 -3.26 1.77
C ILE A 206 1.71 -4.12 3.04
N ASP A 207 2.64 -3.87 3.95
CA ASP A 207 2.68 -4.54 5.25
C ASP A 207 1.69 -3.90 6.22
N GLY A 208 1.13 -4.69 7.13
CA GLY A 208 0.10 -4.25 8.07
C GLY A 208 0.64 -3.48 9.27
N PRO A 209 -0.17 -3.26 10.30
CA PRO A 209 0.23 -2.40 11.40
C PRO A 209 1.20 -3.09 12.37
N TYR A 210 1.93 -2.26 13.10
CA TYR A 210 2.70 -2.65 14.28
C TYR A 210 2.11 -1.94 15.49
N LEU A 211 1.51 -2.70 16.41
CA LEU A 211 0.56 -2.16 17.41
C LEU A 211 1.24 -1.51 18.62
N GLN A 212 2.52 -1.78 18.86
CA GLN A 212 3.27 -1.11 19.92
C GLN A 212 3.67 0.30 19.46
N ILE A 213 2.70 1.21 19.37
CA ILE A 213 2.84 2.55 18.76
C ILE A 213 3.94 3.44 19.36
N LYS A 214 4.41 3.13 20.57
CA LYS A 214 5.50 3.84 21.26
C LYS A 214 6.88 3.24 20.97
N ASP A 215 6.95 1.98 20.52
CA ASP A 215 8.21 1.32 20.17
C ASP A 215 8.54 1.58 18.69
N ILE A 216 9.13 2.74 18.42
CA ILE A 216 9.53 3.13 17.05
C ILE A 216 10.67 2.25 16.53
N GLU A 217 11.55 1.76 17.40
CA GLU A 217 12.62 0.86 16.99
C GLU A 217 12.09 -0.52 16.61
N GLY A 218 11.10 -1.03 17.34
CA GLY A 218 10.32 -2.21 16.95
C GLY A 218 9.63 -2.03 15.61
N PHE A 219 8.99 -0.88 15.40
CA PHE A 219 8.42 -0.52 14.10
C PHE A 219 9.48 -0.54 12.99
N ARG A 220 10.65 0.09 13.18
CA ARG A 220 11.76 0.11 12.20
C ARG A 220 12.25 -1.30 11.86
N ARG A 221 12.43 -2.16 12.86
CA ARG A 221 12.82 -3.56 12.62
C ARG A 221 11.79 -4.31 11.78
N ALA A 222 10.50 -4.17 12.10
CA ALA A 222 9.42 -4.82 11.35
C ALA A 222 9.30 -4.28 9.92
N ALA A 223 9.28 -2.96 9.76
CA ALA A 223 9.25 -2.30 8.46
C ALA A 223 10.47 -2.65 7.61
N GLY A 224 11.67 -2.69 8.20
CA GLY A 224 12.91 -3.03 7.51
C GLY A 224 12.91 -4.45 6.95
N ARG A 225 12.32 -5.41 7.68
CA ARG A 225 12.13 -6.78 7.16
C ARG A 225 11.22 -6.78 5.93
N ALA A 226 10.06 -6.12 5.99
CA ALA A 226 9.14 -6.06 4.85
C ALA A 226 9.76 -5.33 3.64
N ALA A 227 10.42 -4.19 3.87
CA ALA A 227 11.10 -3.42 2.83
C ALA A 227 12.21 -4.24 2.15
N ALA A 228 13.01 -4.97 2.93
CA ALA A 228 14.08 -5.83 2.41
C ALA A 228 13.56 -6.99 1.53
N LEU A 229 12.35 -7.51 1.81
CA LEU A 229 11.70 -8.50 0.93
C LEU A 229 11.20 -7.87 -0.37
N GLY A 230 10.93 -6.56 -0.36
CA GLY A 230 10.48 -5.80 -1.52
C GLY A 230 9.08 -5.20 -1.39
N PHE A 231 8.50 -5.14 -0.18
CA PHE A 231 7.24 -4.42 0.05
C PHE A 231 7.37 -2.92 -0.25
N ASP A 232 6.25 -2.28 -0.57
CA ASP A 232 6.20 -0.88 -1.00
C ASP A 232 5.90 0.09 0.13
N GLY A 233 5.43 -0.42 1.26
CA GLY A 233 5.09 0.39 2.42
C GLY A 233 4.52 -0.41 3.57
N LYS A 234 4.13 0.32 4.61
CA LYS A 234 3.53 -0.25 5.82
C LYS A 234 2.44 0.64 6.40
N TRP A 235 1.44 0.02 7.02
CA TRP A 235 0.46 0.73 7.82
C TRP A 235 1.10 1.43 9.02
N VAL A 236 0.66 2.66 9.22
CA VAL A 236 1.02 3.51 10.35
C VAL A 236 -0.23 3.75 11.18
N LEU A 237 -0.14 3.56 12.51
CA LEU A 237 -1.25 3.77 13.44
C LEU A 237 -1.11 5.04 14.28
N HIS A 238 0.09 5.64 14.30
CA HIS A 238 0.38 6.80 15.12
C HIS A 238 1.33 7.75 14.38
N PRO A 239 1.16 9.09 14.51
CA PRO A 239 2.01 10.06 13.82
C PRO A 239 3.52 9.86 14.04
N GLY A 240 3.91 9.34 15.21
CA GLY A 240 5.32 9.05 15.54
C GLY A 240 5.97 7.93 14.70
N GLN A 241 5.19 7.11 13.98
CA GLN A 241 5.72 6.07 13.10
C GLN A 241 5.92 6.55 11.64
N VAL A 242 5.37 7.73 11.28
CA VAL A 242 5.34 8.22 9.90
C VAL A 242 6.74 8.42 9.33
N GLU A 243 7.61 9.10 10.08
CA GLU A 243 8.98 9.36 9.66
C GLU A 243 9.75 8.06 9.43
N ALA A 244 9.65 7.11 10.37
CA ALA A 244 10.29 5.81 10.26
C ALA A 244 9.79 5.01 9.03
N ALA A 245 8.49 5.06 8.71
CA ALA A 245 7.94 4.42 7.53
C ALA A 245 8.48 5.07 6.24
N ASN A 246 8.41 6.40 6.14
CA ASN A 246 8.92 7.11 4.97
C ASN A 246 10.41 6.87 4.75
N GLU A 247 11.21 6.86 5.82
CA GLU A 247 12.65 6.56 5.78
C GLU A 247 12.90 5.14 5.25
N VAL A 248 12.30 4.13 5.89
CA VAL A 248 12.57 2.71 5.59
C VAL A 248 12.15 2.29 4.18
N PHE A 249 11.04 2.85 3.66
CA PHE A 249 10.52 2.50 2.34
C PHE A 249 10.96 3.45 1.22
N SER A 250 11.80 4.45 1.51
CA SER A 250 12.47 5.25 0.48
C SER A 250 13.82 4.67 0.13
N PRO A 251 14.23 4.68 -1.16
CA PRO A 251 15.63 4.44 -1.50
C PRO A 251 16.50 5.56 -0.91
N SER A 252 17.78 5.27 -0.66
CA SER A 252 18.71 6.32 -0.28
C SER A 252 18.93 7.31 -1.45
N GLN A 253 19.35 8.54 -1.15
CA GLN A 253 19.71 9.52 -2.19
C GLN A 253 20.80 8.97 -3.13
N ALA A 254 21.77 8.22 -2.57
CA ALA A 254 22.83 7.60 -3.35
C ALA A 254 22.30 6.50 -4.30
N ASP A 255 21.41 5.63 -3.82
CA ASP A 255 20.80 4.58 -4.66
C ASP A 255 19.93 5.18 -5.76
N TYR A 256 19.19 6.25 -5.44
CA TYR A 256 18.40 6.98 -6.43
C TYR A 256 19.27 7.63 -7.51
N ASP A 257 20.33 8.33 -7.11
CA ASP A 257 21.27 8.95 -8.05
C ASP A 257 21.98 7.91 -8.93
N HIS A 258 22.39 6.77 -8.34
CA HIS A 258 22.98 5.66 -9.09
C HIS A 258 22.00 5.04 -10.07
N ALA A 259 20.76 4.82 -9.66
CA ALA A 259 19.72 4.32 -10.55
C ALA A 259 19.48 5.26 -11.75
N GLU A 260 19.36 6.58 -11.52
CA GLU A 260 19.23 7.55 -12.61
C GLU A 260 20.46 7.56 -13.54
N LEU A 261 21.68 7.37 -13.00
CA LEU A 261 22.90 7.22 -13.81
C LEU A 261 22.87 5.97 -14.69
N ILE A 262 22.46 4.82 -14.15
CA ILE A 262 22.31 3.57 -14.91
C ILE A 262 21.33 3.77 -16.07
N LEU A 263 20.19 4.42 -15.82
CA LEU A 263 19.16 4.66 -16.84
C LEU A 263 19.69 5.52 -17.99
N ASP A 264 20.33 6.65 -17.68
CA ASP A 264 20.91 7.54 -18.70
C ASP A 264 22.02 6.85 -19.50
N ALA A 265 22.94 6.16 -18.81
CA ALA A 265 24.06 5.49 -19.44
C ALA A 265 23.56 4.40 -20.39
N TYR A 266 22.63 3.55 -19.90
CA TYR A 266 22.08 2.47 -20.70
C TYR A 266 21.29 2.99 -21.91
N GLU A 267 20.49 4.07 -21.75
CA GLU A 267 19.82 4.71 -22.87
C GLU A 267 20.83 5.22 -23.92
N TYR A 268 21.89 5.92 -23.50
CA TYR A 268 22.94 6.37 -24.41
C TYR A 268 23.59 5.21 -25.18
N TYR A 269 24.09 4.20 -24.48
CA TYR A 269 24.84 3.13 -25.12
C TYR A 269 23.99 2.23 -26.02
N THR A 270 22.71 2.01 -25.67
CA THR A 270 21.81 1.21 -26.50
C THR A 270 21.32 1.96 -27.73
N THR A 271 21.06 3.27 -27.62
CA THR A 271 20.48 4.07 -28.73
C THR A 271 21.54 4.70 -29.63
N VAL A 272 22.70 5.07 -29.09
CA VAL A 272 23.78 5.74 -29.84
C VAL A 272 24.86 4.76 -30.28
N GLU A 273 25.34 3.90 -29.38
CA GLU A 273 26.44 2.96 -29.69
C GLU A 273 25.96 1.57 -30.14
N GLY A 274 24.67 1.25 -29.96
CA GLY A 274 24.11 -0.06 -30.31
C GLY A 274 24.62 -1.22 -29.44
N ARG A 275 24.99 -0.94 -28.18
CA ARG A 275 25.55 -1.94 -27.24
C ARG A 275 24.54 -2.30 -26.15
N GLY A 276 24.29 -3.59 -25.96
CA GLY A 276 23.36 -4.11 -24.94
C GLY A 276 23.98 -4.43 -23.58
N ALA A 277 25.31 -4.37 -23.45
CA ALA A 277 26.04 -4.52 -22.20
C ALA A 277 27.27 -3.62 -22.23
N VAL A 278 27.44 -2.80 -21.19
CA VAL A 278 28.45 -1.74 -21.14
C VAL A 278 28.96 -1.52 -19.71
N MET A 279 30.11 -0.88 -19.57
CA MET A 279 30.66 -0.51 -18.27
C MET A 279 30.22 0.91 -17.88
N LEU A 280 29.70 1.07 -16.67
CA LEU A 280 29.49 2.35 -16.00
C LEU A 280 30.41 2.40 -14.78
N GLY A 281 31.55 3.08 -14.92
CA GLY A 281 32.65 2.95 -13.96
C GLY A 281 33.17 1.50 -13.94
N ASP A 282 33.17 0.88 -12.77
CA ASP A 282 33.60 -0.50 -12.57
C ASP A 282 32.45 -1.52 -12.65
N GLU A 283 31.20 -1.07 -12.85
CA GLU A 283 30.01 -1.92 -12.92
C GLU A 283 29.61 -2.22 -14.37
N MET A 284 29.30 -3.49 -14.65
CA MET A 284 28.67 -3.87 -15.92
C MET A 284 27.16 -3.67 -15.82
N ILE A 285 26.60 -2.89 -16.74
CA ILE A 285 25.16 -2.63 -16.84
C ILE A 285 24.58 -3.26 -18.10
N ASP A 286 23.40 -3.85 -17.95
CA ASP A 286 22.61 -4.47 -19.00
C ASP A 286 21.10 -4.19 -18.80
N GLU A 287 20.23 -4.89 -19.54
CA GLU A 287 18.77 -4.77 -19.39
C GLU A 287 18.26 -5.15 -18.00
N ALA A 288 18.92 -6.08 -17.30
CA ALA A 288 18.56 -6.45 -15.94
C ALA A 288 18.90 -5.31 -14.97
N SER A 289 20.10 -4.72 -15.08
CA SER A 289 20.48 -3.52 -14.32
C SER A 289 19.51 -2.36 -14.58
N ARG A 290 19.10 -2.13 -15.83
CA ARG A 290 18.07 -1.13 -16.17
C ARG A 290 16.76 -1.37 -15.47
N LYS A 291 16.25 -2.61 -15.45
CA LYS A 291 14.98 -2.95 -14.78
C LYS A 291 15.04 -2.70 -13.28
N MET A 292 16.15 -3.05 -12.63
CA MET A 292 16.35 -2.73 -11.20
C MET A 292 16.39 -1.23 -10.97
N ALA A 293 17.14 -0.49 -11.81
CA ALA A 293 17.24 0.95 -11.72
C ALA A 293 15.87 1.65 -11.93
N LEU A 294 15.02 1.16 -12.83
CA LEU A 294 13.66 1.69 -13.01
C LEU A 294 12.83 1.61 -11.73
N VAL A 295 12.97 0.52 -10.95
CA VAL A 295 12.23 0.36 -9.69
C VAL A 295 12.71 1.38 -8.66
N ILE A 296 14.03 1.50 -8.46
CA ILE A 296 14.61 2.46 -7.50
C ILE A 296 14.31 3.91 -7.92
N SER A 297 14.47 4.23 -9.20
CA SER A 297 14.13 5.52 -9.80
C SER A 297 12.67 5.88 -9.55
N ALA A 298 11.73 4.97 -9.86
CA ALA A 298 10.31 5.20 -9.65
C ALA A 298 9.99 5.46 -8.16
N LYS A 299 10.57 4.67 -7.25
CA LYS A 299 10.40 4.86 -5.80
C LYS A 299 11.00 6.19 -5.32
N GLY A 300 12.19 6.57 -5.79
CA GLY A 300 12.83 7.83 -5.43
C GLY A 300 12.06 9.06 -5.92
N ARG A 301 11.57 9.03 -7.16
CA ARG A 301 10.70 10.07 -7.72
C ARG A 301 9.38 10.18 -6.96
N ALA A 302 8.75 9.05 -6.63
CA ALA A 302 7.53 9.01 -5.82
C ALA A 302 7.78 9.53 -4.39
N ALA A 303 8.99 9.32 -3.86
CA ALA A 303 9.44 9.82 -2.57
C ALA A 303 9.79 11.31 -2.56
N GLY A 304 9.83 11.97 -3.71
CA GLY A 304 10.20 13.38 -3.86
C GLY A 304 11.71 13.65 -3.90
N LEU A 305 12.54 12.62 -4.12
CA LEU A 305 13.98 12.79 -4.29
C LEU A 305 14.28 13.54 -5.59
N THR A 306 15.31 14.38 -5.55
CA THR A 306 15.81 15.10 -6.71
C THR A 306 17.22 14.64 -7.00
N ARG A 307 17.57 14.57 -8.28
CA ARG A 307 18.86 14.04 -8.70
C ARG A 307 19.98 15.01 -8.32
N THR A 308 21.08 14.50 -7.77
CA THR A 308 22.26 15.31 -7.41
C THR A 308 23.47 15.05 -8.31
N THR A 309 23.43 13.99 -9.12
CA THR A 309 24.47 13.62 -10.07
C THR A 309 23.96 13.69 -11.52
N SER A 310 24.85 13.61 -12.51
CA SER A 310 24.45 13.53 -13.92
C SER A 310 25.41 12.63 -14.69
N PHE A 311 24.89 11.90 -15.67
CA PHE A 311 25.72 11.04 -16.52
C PHE A 311 26.53 11.92 -17.48
N GLN A 312 27.85 11.75 -17.45
CA GLN A 312 28.75 12.37 -18.42
C GLN A 312 29.01 11.39 -19.56
N ARG A 313 28.65 11.81 -20.77
CA ARG A 313 28.89 11.01 -21.97
C ARG A 313 30.41 10.86 -22.20
N PRO A 314 30.87 9.68 -22.66
CA PRO A 314 32.27 9.46 -23.04
C PRO A 314 32.76 10.40 -24.15
#